data_AF-A0A5M6CKC5-F1
#
_entry.id   AF-A0A5M6CKC5-F1
#
_cell.length_a   1.000
_cell.length_b   1.000
_cell.length_c   1.000
_cell.angle_alpha   90.00
_cell.angle_beta   90.00
_cell.angle_gamma   90.00
#
_symmetry.space_group_name_H-M   'P 1'
#
loop_
_entity.id
_entity.type
_entity.pdbx_description
1 polymer ?
#
loop_
_entity_poly.entity_id
_entity_poly.type
_entity_poly.pdbx_seq_one_letter_code
_entity_poly.pdbx_strand_id
1 'polypeptide(L)'
;LRFIRRAKALGFTLAEIKELVGLGYDTKTRCEHVRQRAERKVEDIESKIRSLQKMKRSLKKLIATCQATDSIDDCPLMEGIDA
;
A
#
# COMPACT_ATOMS: atom_id res chain seq x y z
N LEU A 1 -22.77 -9.58 -1.98
CA LEU A 1 -21.87 -9.05 -0.93
C LEU A 1 -20.54 -9.82 -0.76
N ARG A 2 -20.50 -11.17 -0.86
CA ARG A 2 -19.27 -11.96 -0.64
C ARG A 2 -18.09 -11.58 -1.56
N PHE A 3 -18.35 -11.29 -2.83
CA PHE A 3 -17.34 -10.83 -3.80
C PHE A 3 -16.67 -9.53 -3.36
N ILE A 4 -17.46 -8.50 -3.04
CA ILE A 4 -17.00 -7.18 -2.62
C ILE A 4 -16.12 -7.28 -1.37
N ARG A 5 -16.51 -8.09 -0.37
CA ARG A 5 -15.71 -8.28 0.85
C ARG A 5 -14.34 -8.89 0.55
N ARG A 6 -14.26 -9.89 -0.34
CA ARG A 6 -12.98 -10.51 -0.74
C ARG A 6 -12.11 -9.55 -1.54
N ALA A 7 -12.69 -8.83 -2.49
CA ALA A 7 -11.96 -7.86 -3.28
C ALA A 7 -11.38 -6.73 -2.40
N LYS A 8 -12.14 -6.22 -1.42
CA LYS A 8 -11.61 -5.28 -0.42
C LYS A 8 -10.46 -5.86 0.38
N ALA A 9 -10.55 -7.11 0.81
CA ALA A 9 -9.48 -7.77 1.56
C ALA A 9 -8.18 -7.92 0.74
N LEU A 10 -8.29 -7.96 -0.59
CA LEU A 10 -7.16 -7.99 -1.53
C LEU A 10 -6.64 -6.59 -1.91
N GLY A 11 -7.17 -5.52 -1.30
CA GLY A 11 -6.71 -4.15 -1.55
C GLY A 11 -7.36 -3.47 -2.76
N PHE A 12 -8.44 -4.02 -3.31
CA PHE A 12 -9.24 -3.29 -4.30
C PHE A 12 -10.09 -2.21 -3.64
N THR A 13 -10.07 -1.02 -4.24
CA THR A 13 -10.92 0.11 -3.89
C THR A 13 -12.37 -0.14 -4.32
N LEU A 14 -13.31 0.63 -3.75
CA LEU A 14 -14.72 0.55 -4.17
C LEU A 14 -14.91 0.89 -5.67
N ALA A 15 -14.09 1.80 -6.22
CA ALA A 15 -14.13 2.15 -7.63
C ALA A 15 -13.70 0.96 -8.51
N GLU A 16 -12.56 0.33 -8.20
CA GLU A 16 -12.08 -0.84 -8.94
C GLU A 16 -13.05 -2.02 -8.84
N ILE A 17 -13.67 -2.22 -7.67
CA ILE A 17 -14.70 -3.26 -7.49
C ILE A 17 -15.92 -2.98 -8.36
N LYS A 18 -16.35 -1.72 -8.47
CA LYS A 18 -17.46 -1.32 -9.34
C LYS A 18 -17.14 -1.62 -10.80
N GLU A 19 -15.91 -1.37 -11.24
CA GLU A 19 -15.46 -1.74 -12.59
C GLU A 19 -15.47 -3.25 -12.81
N LEU A 20 -14.97 -4.04 -11.86
CA LEU A 20 -14.97 -5.51 -11.95
C LEU A 20 -16.38 -6.10 -12.07
N VAL A 21 -17.36 -5.48 -11.41
CA VAL A 21 -18.78 -5.89 -11.48
C VAL A 21 -19.46 -5.37 -12.75
N GLY A 22 -19.02 -4.22 -13.28
CA GLY A 22 -19.59 -3.57 -14.47
C GLY A 22 -19.16 -4.19 -15.81
N LEU A 23 -18.19 -5.10 -15.84
CA LEU A 23 -17.75 -5.80 -17.05
C LEU A 23 -18.86 -6.78 -17.52
N GLY A 24 -19.64 -6.33 -18.51
CA GLY A 24 -20.83 -6.97 -19.10
C GLY A 24 -20.61 -8.36 -19.74
N TYR A 25 -21.69 -8.89 -20.35
CA TYR A 25 -22.07 -10.30 -20.55
C TYR A 25 -21.13 -11.28 -21.26
N ASP A 26 -20.02 -10.85 -21.87
CA ASP A 26 -19.10 -11.74 -22.58
C ASP A 26 -18.02 -12.31 -21.65
N THR A 27 -18.06 -13.63 -21.44
CA THR A 27 -17.29 -14.33 -20.39
C THR A 27 -15.79 -14.39 -20.68
N LYS A 28 -15.38 -14.45 -21.96
CA LYS A 28 -13.95 -14.48 -22.34
C LYS A 28 -13.28 -13.12 -22.11
N THR A 29 -13.90 -12.07 -22.64
CA THR A 29 -13.45 -10.69 -22.51
C THR A 29 -13.41 -10.27 -21.02
N ARG A 30 -14.38 -10.72 -20.23
CA ARG A 30 -14.40 -10.49 -18.77
C ARG A 30 -13.22 -11.12 -18.03
N CYS A 31 -12.84 -12.36 -18.34
CA CYS A 31 -11.75 -13.04 -17.62
C CYS A 31 -10.41 -12.31 -17.81
N GLU A 32 -10.11 -11.90 -19.04
CA GLU A 32 -8.88 -11.19 -19.38
C GLU A 32 -8.81 -9.81 -18.72
N HIS A 33 -9.91 -9.06 -18.71
CA HIS A 33 -9.96 -7.76 -18.03
C HIS A 33 -9.81 -7.88 -16.50
N VAL A 34 -10.35 -8.95 -15.91
CA VAL A 34 -10.21 -9.22 -14.47
C VAL A 34 -8.75 -9.59 -14.15
N ARG A 35 -8.13 -10.43 -14.99
CA ARG A 35 -6.70 -10.82 -14.86
C ARG A 35 -5.80 -9.58 -14.89
N GLN A 36 -5.95 -8.74 -15.91
CA GLN A 36 -5.14 -7.53 -16.07
C GLN A 36 -5.26 -6.57 -14.88
N ARG A 37 -6.47 -6.43 -14.31
CA ARG A 37 -6.68 -5.61 -13.10
C ARG A 37 -6.04 -6.22 -11.86
N ALA A 38 -6.06 -7.54 -11.73
CA ALA A 38 -5.38 -8.23 -10.65
C ALA A 38 -3.86 -8.09 -10.75
N GLU A 39 -3.28 -8.20 -11.94
CA GLU A 39 -1.85 -7.99 -12.20
C GLU A 39 -1.42 -6.57 -11.82
N ARG A 40 -2.18 -5.56 -12.26
CA ARG A 40 -1.93 -4.17 -11.84
C ARG A 40 -2.02 -3.99 -10.32
N LYS A 41 -2.98 -4.66 -9.67
CA LYS A 41 -3.11 -4.60 -8.21
C LYS A 41 -1.88 -5.18 -7.51
N VAL A 42 -1.31 -6.26 -8.04
CA VAL A 42 -0.05 -6.82 -7.53
C VAL A 42 1.08 -5.80 -7.66
N GLU A 43 1.24 -5.17 -8.82
CA GLU A 43 2.25 -4.13 -9.03
C GLU A 43 2.10 -2.93 -8.06
N ASP A 44 0.87 -2.46 -7.84
CA ASP A 44 0.55 -1.40 -6.87
C ASP A 44 0.99 -1.80 -5.45
N ILE A 45 0.66 -3.03 -5.04
CA ILE A 45 0.99 -3.56 -3.71
C ILE A 45 2.51 -3.64 -3.56
N GLU A 46 3.23 -4.17 -4.55
CA GLU A 46 4.68 -4.25 -4.51
C GLU A 46 5.34 -2.86 -4.43
N SER A 47 4.82 -1.89 -5.19
CA SER A 47 5.28 -0.51 -5.12
C SER A 47 5.06 0.10 -3.73
N LYS A 48 3.90 -0.15 -3.12
CA LYS A 48 3.60 0.29 -1.77
C LYS A 48 4.52 -0.39 -0.75
N ILE A 49 4.79 -1.68 -0.88
CA ILE A 49 5.73 -2.42 -0.03
C ILE A 49 7.12 -1.81 -0.12
N ARG A 50 7.65 -1.56 -1.32
CA ARG A 50 8.96 -0.93 -1.51
C ARG A 50 9.02 0.44 -0.82
N SER A 51 7.97 1.24 -0.96
CA SER A 51 7.86 2.55 -0.31
C SER A 51 7.83 2.44 1.22
N LEU A 52 7.00 1.55 1.77
CA LEU A 52 6.90 1.31 3.20
C LEU A 52 8.20 0.76 3.79
N GLN A 53 8.89 -0.12 3.05
CA GLN A 53 10.21 -0.62 3.46
C GLN A 53 11.26 0.50 3.46
N LYS A 54 11.22 1.43 2.51
CA LYS A 54 12.09 2.62 2.51
C LYS A 54 11.83 3.48 3.73
N MET A 55 10.56 3.83 4.00
CA MET A 55 10.15 4.58 5.19
C MET A 55 10.61 3.90 6.48
N LYS A 56 10.39 2.58 6.60
CA LYS A 56 10.84 1.77 7.74
C LYS A 56 12.36 1.84 7.92
N ARG A 57 13.15 1.79 6.84
CA ARG A 57 14.61 1.91 6.92
C ARG A 57 15.03 3.30 7.40
N SER A 58 14.40 4.36 6.90
CA SER A 58 14.67 5.73 7.39
C SER A 58 14.37 5.86 8.88
N LEU A 59 13.18 5.42 9.32
CA LEU A 59 12.81 5.43 10.73
C LEU A 59 13.79 4.64 11.59
N LYS A 60 14.23 3.46 11.15
CA LYS A 60 15.25 2.67 11.87
C LYS A 60 16.58 3.40 12.03
N LYS A 61 17.00 4.17 11.02
CA LYS A 61 18.24 4.98 11.12
C LYS A 61 18.09 6.08 12.16
N LEU A 62 16.97 6.81 12.13
CA LEU A 62 16.68 7.87 13.11
C LEU A 62 16.59 7.33 14.55
N ILE A 63 16.00 6.15 14.72
CA ILE A 63 15.95 5.47 16.02
C ILE A 63 17.36 5.09 16.50
N ALA A 64 18.23 4.61 15.60
CA ALA A 64 19.59 4.23 15.96
C ALA A 64 20.49 5.41 16.35
N THR A 65 20.20 6.62 15.85
CA THR A 65 20.90 7.85 16.23
C THR A 65 20.36 8.47 17.52
N CYS A 66 19.20 8.03 17.99
CA CYS A 66 18.64 8.49 19.25
C CYS A 66 19.34 7.79 20.42
N GLN A 67 20.25 8.50 21.08
CA GLN A 67 20.75 8.11 22.40
C GLN A 67 19.69 8.58 23.40
N ALA A 68 18.87 7.66 23.92
CA ALA A 68 17.68 7.93 24.73
C ALA A 68 17.99 8.53 26.12
N THR A 69 18.84 9.54 26.18
CA THR A 69 19.51 10.02 27.39
C THR A 69 19.35 11.50 27.68
N ASP A 70 18.90 12.35 26.75
CA ASP A 70 18.67 13.77 27.07
C ASP A 70 17.45 14.35 26.34
N SER A 71 16.99 15.51 26.84
CA SER A 71 15.79 16.28 26.52
C SER A 71 15.27 16.17 25.06
N ILE A 72 13.93 16.29 24.88
CA ILE A 72 13.27 16.35 23.55
C ILE A 72 13.90 17.39 22.63
N ASP A 73 14.42 18.48 23.19
CA ASP A 73 15.00 19.60 22.44
C ASP A 73 16.28 19.21 21.69
N ASP A 74 16.99 18.15 22.10
CA ASP A 74 18.21 17.64 21.46
C ASP A 74 17.99 16.29 20.76
N CYS A 75 16.74 15.87 20.57
CA CYS A 75 16.41 14.54 20.04
C CYS A 75 16.67 14.47 18.52
N PRO A 76 17.66 13.68 18.04
CA PRO A 76 17.98 13.58 16.61
C PRO A 76 16.84 12.96 15.78
N LEU A 77 15.89 12.29 16.46
CA LEU A 77 14.72 11.71 15.84
C LEU A 77 13.66 12.76 15.49
N MET A 78 13.51 13.81 16.30
CA MET A 78 12.62 14.95 15.98
C MET A 78 13.19 15.77 14.83
N GLU A 79 14.49 16.10 14.88
CA GLU A 79 15.17 16.84 13.81
C GLU A 79 15.08 16.10 12.45
N GLY A 80 15.18 14.76 12.45
CA GLY A 80 15.07 13.97 11.23
C GLY A 80 13.64 13.74 10.70
N ILE A 81 12.59 14.09 11.46
CA ILE A 81 11.18 14.01 11.03
C ILE A 81 10.68 15.38 10.55
N ASP A 82 11.18 16.48 11.13
CA ASP A 82 10.79 17.86 10.81
C ASP A 82 11.54 18.46 9.59
N ALA A 83 12.56 17.77 9.07
CA ALA A 83 13.34 18.14 7.88
C ALA A 83 12.73 17.67 6.55
#